data_AF-A0A067GRB9-F1
#
_entry.id   AF-A0A067GRB9-F1
#
_cell.length_a   1.000
_cell.length_b   1.000
_cell.length_c   1.000
_cell.angle_alpha   90.00
_cell.angle_beta   90.00
_cell.angle_gamma   90.00
#
_symmetry.space_group_name_H-M   'P 1'
#
loop_
_entity.id
_entity.type
_entity.pdbx_description
1 polymer ?
#
loop_
_entity_poly.entity_id
_entity_poly.type
_entity_poly.pdbx_seq_one_letter_code
_entity_poly.pdbx_strand_id
1 'polypeptide(L)'
;MGGKSSKSSSGSHYSSRGSASSSAWNNYGYPPPPSPYPQASPYYTPQQHYAPSPSFNYGSQTPQPQRRLDRKYSRIDDNYKSLDQVTGALAHAGLESSNLIVGIDFTKSNEWTGSRSFNRRSLHHIGHGQNPYEQAISIIGKTLSAFDEDNLIPCFGFGDASTHDQDVFSFYPDDICCNGFEEVLTQYREIVPSLRLAGPTSFAPIIEMATTIVEKSGGQYHVLLIIADGQVTRSVDTQHGQLSSQEQKTIDAIVQASEFPLSIILVGVGDGPWDMMKEFDDNIPARAFDNFQFVNFTEIMSKNMDLSRKETEFALAALMEIPSQYKATLELGILG
;
A
#
# COMPACT_ATOMS: atom_id res chain seq x y z
N MET A 1 -49.30 61.56 -9.59
CA MET A 1 -48.01 61.47 -8.86
C MET A 1 -47.14 60.53 -9.68
N GLY A 2 -46.31 60.97 -10.63
CA GLY A 2 -45.05 61.70 -10.44
C GLY A 2 -43.97 60.69 -10.00
N GLY A 3 -42.94 60.33 -10.78
CA GLY A 3 -42.44 60.86 -12.04
C GLY A 3 -41.51 59.85 -12.76
N LYS A 4 -41.19 60.21 -14.00
CA LYS A 4 -40.51 59.44 -15.06
C LYS A 4 -38.99 59.62 -15.04
N SER A 5 -38.29 58.61 -15.59
CA SER A 5 -37.14 58.60 -16.55
C SER A 5 -35.91 59.52 -16.27
N SER A 6 -34.67 59.27 -16.73
CA SER A 6 -34.21 58.84 -18.07
C SER A 6 -32.69 58.56 -18.11
N LYS A 7 -32.29 57.89 -19.20
CA LYS A 7 -30.96 57.50 -19.72
C LYS A 7 -29.98 58.65 -20.10
N SER A 8 -28.74 58.22 -20.42
CA SER A 8 -27.71 58.70 -21.38
C SER A 8 -26.42 59.17 -20.68
N SER A 9 -25.23 58.59 -20.86
CA SER A 9 -24.33 58.30 -22.01
C SER A 9 -23.52 59.50 -22.52
N SER A 10 -22.19 59.28 -22.60
CA SER A 10 -21.18 59.86 -23.52
C SER A 10 -20.22 60.94 -23.00
N GLY A 11 -18.91 60.71 -23.20
CA GLY A 11 -18.06 61.70 -23.91
C GLY A 11 -16.96 62.45 -23.13
N SER A 12 -15.76 61.86 -23.14
CA SER A 12 -14.38 62.40 -23.25
C SER A 12 -14.00 63.88 -22.99
N HIS A 13 -12.78 64.01 -22.43
CA HIS A 13 -11.61 64.79 -22.94
C HIS A 13 -11.09 66.07 -22.20
N TYR A 14 -9.78 65.99 -21.86
CA TYR A 14 -8.71 67.03 -21.76
C TYR A 14 -8.82 68.13 -20.66
N SER A 15 -7.78 68.65 -19.97
CA SER A 15 -6.32 68.49 -20.01
C SER A 15 -5.59 69.33 -18.93
N SER A 16 -4.39 68.87 -18.50
CA SER A 16 -3.18 69.63 -18.06
C SER A 16 -3.18 70.35 -16.69
N ARG A 17 -2.08 70.55 -15.94
CA ARG A 17 -0.64 70.69 -16.28
C ARG A 17 0.23 70.76 -15.00
N GLY A 18 1.53 70.45 -15.13
CA GLY A 18 2.64 70.86 -14.23
C GLY A 18 3.52 69.67 -13.80
N SER A 19 4.58 69.23 -14.51
CA SER A 19 5.85 69.83 -14.99
C SER A 19 6.99 69.89 -13.97
N ALA A 20 7.99 69.00 -14.14
CA ALA A 20 9.45 69.23 -14.12
C ALA A 20 10.14 67.88 -14.48
N SER A 21 10.65 67.65 -15.71
CA SER A 21 11.96 68.04 -16.29
C SER A 21 13.15 67.38 -15.55
N SER A 22 13.86 66.37 -16.08
CA SER A 22 14.86 66.46 -17.17
C SER A 22 15.34 65.02 -17.55
N SER A 23 15.24 64.53 -18.80
CA SER A 23 16.21 64.52 -19.93
C SER A 23 17.58 63.88 -19.62
N ALA A 24 18.23 62.98 -20.38
CA ALA A 24 18.04 62.40 -21.73
C ALA A 24 18.94 61.12 -21.84
N TRP A 25 18.47 60.00 -22.42
CA TRP A 25 18.74 59.46 -23.79
C TRP A 25 20.02 58.61 -23.99
N ASN A 26 19.76 57.39 -24.49
CA ASN A 26 20.57 56.49 -25.36
C ASN A 26 21.84 55.85 -24.72
N ASN A 27 22.28 54.63 -25.03
CA ASN A 27 22.04 53.72 -26.15
C ASN A 27 22.62 52.31 -25.82
N TYR A 28 22.09 51.27 -26.48
CA TYR A 28 22.70 49.95 -26.81
C TYR A 28 23.40 49.08 -25.75
N GLY A 29 22.95 47.81 -25.64
CA GLY A 29 23.81 46.70 -25.21
C GLY A 29 23.06 45.46 -24.69
N TYR A 30 22.80 44.48 -25.57
CA TYR A 30 22.48 43.11 -25.16
C TYR A 30 23.67 42.50 -24.38
N PRO A 31 23.46 41.79 -23.26
CA PRO A 31 24.55 41.06 -22.59
C PRO A 31 24.87 39.75 -23.33
N PRO A 32 26.15 39.43 -23.61
CA PRO A 32 26.56 38.14 -24.17
C PRO A 32 26.69 37.04 -23.09
N PRO A 33 26.71 35.75 -23.48
CA PRO A 33 26.77 34.62 -22.55
C PRO A 33 28.21 34.36 -22.04
N PRO A 34 28.41 33.80 -20.84
CA PRO A 34 29.74 33.44 -20.36
C PRO A 34 30.14 31.99 -20.69
N SER A 35 31.29 31.83 -21.33
CA SER A 35 32.18 30.63 -21.40
C SER A 35 33.51 31.09 -22.05
N PRO A 36 34.69 30.44 -21.88
CA PRO A 36 34.95 29.06 -21.45
C PRO A 36 36.09 28.86 -20.41
N TYR A 37 36.24 27.62 -19.95
CA TYR A 37 37.27 27.04 -19.08
C TYR A 37 38.74 27.43 -19.40
N PRO A 38 39.64 27.50 -18.40
CA PRO A 38 41.07 27.40 -18.62
C PRO A 38 41.58 25.95 -18.51
N GLN A 39 42.34 25.52 -19.52
CA GLN A 39 43.18 24.32 -19.51
C GLN A 39 44.42 24.51 -18.62
N ALA A 40 44.79 23.47 -17.86
CA ALA A 40 46.13 23.30 -17.29
C ALA A 40 46.61 21.85 -17.49
N SER A 41 47.83 21.70 -18.01
CA SER A 41 48.47 20.44 -18.43
C SER A 41 49.23 19.74 -17.27
N PRO A 42 49.96 18.62 -17.51
CA PRO A 42 49.75 17.34 -16.84
C PRO A 42 50.71 17.12 -15.66
N TYR A 43 50.19 16.65 -14.53
CA TYR A 43 51.03 16.19 -13.43
C TYR A 43 51.47 14.73 -13.64
N TYR A 44 52.79 14.56 -13.69
CA TYR A 44 53.53 13.30 -13.60
C TYR A 44 53.11 12.51 -12.34
N THR A 45 52.76 11.24 -12.52
CA THR A 45 52.65 10.25 -11.43
C THR A 45 53.98 9.47 -11.32
N PRO A 46 54.63 9.41 -10.14
CA PRO A 46 55.76 8.52 -9.94
C PRO A 46 55.28 7.06 -9.78
N GLN A 47 55.84 6.16 -10.59
CA GLN A 47 55.79 4.72 -10.33
C GLN A 47 56.51 4.40 -9.01
N GLN A 48 55.80 3.80 -8.05
CA GLN A 48 56.41 2.94 -7.05
C GLN A 48 55.82 1.54 -7.18
N HIS A 49 56.66 0.63 -7.67
CA HIS A 49 56.51 -0.80 -7.45
C HIS A 49 56.86 -1.10 -6.00
N TYR A 50 56.00 -1.79 -5.23
CA TYR A 50 56.44 -2.77 -4.24
C TYR A 50 55.30 -3.71 -3.79
N ALA A 51 55.59 -5.01 -3.94
CA ALA A 51 55.10 -6.22 -3.28
C ALA A 51 53.59 -6.60 -3.27
N PRO A 52 53.24 -7.84 -3.72
CA PRO A 52 51.90 -8.39 -3.55
C PRO A 52 51.66 -8.83 -2.10
N SER A 53 50.52 -8.42 -1.54
CA SER A 53 50.02 -8.90 -0.24
C SER A 53 49.06 -10.10 -0.44
N PRO A 54 48.91 -10.98 0.56
CA PRO A 54 48.61 -12.39 0.34
C PRO A 54 47.17 -12.65 -0.11
N SER A 55 47.02 -13.57 -1.07
CA SER A 55 45.76 -14.20 -1.42
C SER A 55 45.20 -14.96 -0.22
N PHE A 56 44.16 -14.41 0.41
CA PHE A 56 43.33 -15.15 1.34
C PHE A 56 42.48 -16.15 0.55
N ASN A 57 42.85 -17.41 0.72
CA ASN A 57 42.17 -18.59 0.25
C ASN A 57 40.78 -18.61 0.92
N TYR A 58 39.72 -18.22 0.20
CA TYR A 58 38.35 -18.52 0.63
C TYR A 58 38.19 -20.03 0.51
N GLY A 59 38.47 -20.71 1.62
CA GLY A 59 38.07 -22.09 1.81
C GLY A 59 36.59 -22.21 1.49
N SER A 60 36.27 -23.23 0.71
CA SER A 60 34.93 -23.73 0.44
C SER A 60 34.08 -23.69 1.71
N GLN A 61 33.27 -22.64 1.84
CA GLN A 61 32.17 -22.65 2.78
C GLN A 61 31.19 -23.68 2.24
N THR A 62 31.06 -24.77 2.99
CA THR A 62 29.93 -25.67 2.91
C THR A 62 28.65 -24.84 2.78
N PRO A 63 27.79 -25.08 1.78
CA PRO A 63 26.50 -24.43 1.72
C PRO A 63 25.79 -24.72 3.04
N GLN A 64 25.44 -23.68 3.80
CA GLN A 64 24.39 -23.84 4.80
C GLN A 64 23.17 -24.41 4.08
N PRO A 65 22.45 -25.37 4.68
CA PRO A 65 21.27 -25.90 4.04
C PRO A 65 20.28 -24.74 3.90
N GLN A 66 20.14 -24.21 2.67
CA GLN A 66 18.91 -23.53 2.29
C GLN A 66 17.80 -24.47 2.75
N ARG A 67 17.00 -24.03 3.73
CA ARG A 67 15.78 -24.75 4.12
C ARG A 67 15.00 -24.89 2.82
N ARG A 68 15.11 -26.07 2.20
CA ARG A 68 14.35 -26.39 1.00
C ARG A 68 12.92 -26.12 1.39
N LEU A 69 12.25 -25.24 0.64
CA LEU A 69 10.81 -25.10 0.73
C LEU A 69 10.24 -26.50 0.79
N ASP A 70 9.60 -26.84 1.91
CA ASP A 70 8.74 -28.00 1.89
C ASP A 70 7.73 -27.67 0.81
N ARG A 71 7.74 -28.48 -0.26
CA ARG A 71 6.93 -28.28 -1.47
C ARG A 71 5.43 -28.14 -1.15
N LYS A 72 5.06 -28.52 0.08
CA LYS A 72 3.76 -28.40 0.73
C LYS A 72 3.29 -26.95 0.93
N TYR A 73 4.18 -25.99 1.16
CA TYR A 73 3.81 -24.60 1.48
C TYR A 73 4.32 -23.57 0.47
N SER A 74 4.86 -23.98 -0.67
CA SER A 74 5.27 -23.03 -1.71
C SER A 74 4.08 -22.33 -2.38
N ARG A 75 2.94 -23.03 -2.42
CA ARG A 75 1.65 -22.58 -2.94
C ARG A 75 0.56 -23.32 -2.18
N ILE A 76 -0.46 -22.61 -1.68
CA ILE A 76 -1.58 -23.22 -0.97
C ILE A 76 -2.78 -23.32 -1.92
N ASP A 77 -3.41 -24.50 -1.99
CA ASP A 77 -4.60 -24.70 -2.82
C ASP A 77 -5.89 -24.33 -2.06
N ASP A 78 -6.93 -23.94 -2.81
CA ASP A 78 -8.29 -23.72 -2.31
C ASP A 78 -8.93 -25.04 -1.83
N ASN A 79 -8.79 -25.33 -0.53
CA ASN A 79 -9.19 -26.63 0.04
C ASN A 79 -10.54 -26.63 0.76
N TYR A 80 -11.17 -25.46 0.96
CA TYR A 80 -12.38 -25.32 1.78
C TYR A 80 -13.60 -24.88 0.98
N LYS A 81 -14.78 -25.38 1.37
CA LYS A 81 -16.07 -25.09 0.71
C LYS A 81 -17.06 -24.32 1.57
N SER A 82 -16.75 -24.10 2.85
CA SER A 82 -17.58 -23.34 3.78
C SER A 82 -16.75 -22.76 4.92
N LEU A 83 -17.27 -21.71 5.56
CA LEU A 83 -16.66 -21.12 6.75
C LEU A 83 -16.50 -22.13 7.89
N ASP A 84 -17.49 -23.01 8.11
CA ASP A 84 -17.38 -24.06 9.14
C ASP A 84 -16.18 -24.99 8.93
N GLN A 85 -15.83 -25.29 7.67
CA GLN A 85 -14.65 -26.10 7.37
C GLN A 85 -13.35 -25.34 7.67
N VAL A 86 -13.31 -24.04 7.39
CA VAL A 86 -12.16 -23.19 7.71
C VAL A 86 -12.01 -23.05 9.22
N THR A 87 -13.07 -22.67 9.93
CA THR A 87 -13.11 -22.57 11.39
C THR A 87 -12.69 -23.90 12.04
N GLY A 88 -13.23 -25.02 11.56
CA GLY A 88 -12.86 -26.34 12.04
C GLY A 88 -11.39 -26.68 11.76
N ALA A 89 -10.84 -26.25 10.63
CA ALA A 89 -9.43 -26.44 10.31
C ALA A 89 -8.49 -25.56 11.16
N LEU A 90 -8.87 -24.31 11.45
CA LEU A 90 -8.16 -23.41 12.36
C LEU A 90 -8.15 -23.99 13.77
N ALA A 91 -9.31 -24.38 14.29
CA ALA A 91 -9.44 -25.01 15.59
C ALA A 91 -8.64 -26.32 15.68
N HIS A 92 -8.67 -27.16 14.64
CA HIS A 92 -7.89 -28.39 14.60
C HIS A 92 -6.37 -28.16 14.47
N ALA A 93 -5.96 -27.03 13.87
CA ALA A 93 -4.56 -26.62 13.82
C ALA A 93 -4.05 -26.12 15.18
N GLY A 94 -4.95 -25.82 16.12
CA GLY A 94 -4.62 -25.25 17.42
C GLY A 94 -4.63 -23.73 17.45
N LEU A 95 -5.19 -23.06 16.43
CA LEU A 95 -5.40 -21.62 16.48
C LEU A 95 -6.57 -21.33 17.43
N GLU A 96 -6.25 -21.03 18.68
CA GLU A 96 -7.23 -20.63 19.71
C GLU A 96 -7.59 -19.15 19.62
N SER A 97 -6.60 -18.32 19.25
CA SER A 97 -6.72 -16.89 19.03
C SER A 97 -5.69 -16.41 17.99
N SER A 98 -6.00 -15.32 17.30
CA SER A 98 -5.11 -14.59 16.40
C SER A 98 -5.21 -13.10 16.71
N ASN A 99 -4.23 -12.32 16.26
CA ASN A 99 -4.29 -10.86 16.34
C ASN A 99 -4.47 -10.28 14.93
N LEU A 100 -5.33 -9.28 14.79
CA LEU A 100 -5.60 -8.64 13.51
C LEU A 100 -4.88 -7.30 13.39
N ILE A 101 -4.35 -7.00 12.20
CA ILE A 101 -3.80 -5.68 11.84
C ILE A 101 -4.51 -5.22 10.58
N VAL A 102 -4.90 -3.94 10.50
CA VAL A 102 -5.57 -3.40 9.31
C VAL A 102 -4.73 -2.29 8.68
N GLY A 103 -4.50 -2.42 7.37
CA GLY A 103 -3.88 -1.42 6.52
C GLY A 103 -4.84 -0.94 5.44
N ILE A 104 -5.04 0.38 5.32
CA ILE A 104 -5.93 0.98 4.33
C ILE A 104 -5.14 1.86 3.37
N ASP A 105 -5.25 1.54 2.09
CA ASP A 105 -4.70 2.31 0.99
C ASP A 105 -5.47 3.63 0.81
N PHE A 106 -4.78 4.77 0.94
CA PHE A 106 -5.27 6.13 0.70
C PHE A 106 -4.53 6.80 -0.47
N THR A 107 -4.09 6.03 -1.45
CA THR A 107 -3.50 6.56 -2.68
C THR A 107 -4.54 7.17 -3.60
N LYS A 108 -4.09 8.06 -4.48
CA LYS A 108 -4.92 8.85 -5.37
C LYS A 108 -5.63 8.02 -6.44
N SER A 109 -5.15 6.81 -6.75
CA SER A 109 -5.79 5.93 -7.73
C SER A 109 -7.24 5.62 -7.42
N ASN A 110 -7.58 5.61 -6.13
CA ASN A 110 -8.93 5.51 -5.62
C ASN A 110 -9.91 6.56 -6.17
N GLU A 111 -9.44 7.69 -6.71
CA GLU A 111 -10.30 8.68 -7.38
C GLU A 111 -10.89 8.17 -8.71
N TRP A 112 -10.21 7.25 -9.40
CA TRP A 112 -10.60 6.77 -10.73
C TRP A 112 -10.85 5.26 -10.83
N THR A 113 -10.34 4.45 -9.91
CA THR A 113 -10.55 2.98 -9.90
C THR A 113 -11.96 2.56 -9.48
N GLY A 114 -12.85 3.51 -9.18
CA GLY A 114 -14.30 3.30 -9.05
C GLY A 114 -15.12 3.58 -10.32
N SER A 115 -14.46 3.75 -11.48
CA SER A 115 -15.10 4.16 -12.74
C SER A 115 -16.25 3.24 -13.15
N ARG A 116 -16.04 1.92 -13.12
CA ARG A 116 -17.01 0.88 -13.50
C ARG A 116 -17.75 0.33 -12.28
N SER A 117 -17.01 -0.03 -11.24
CA SER A 117 -17.51 -0.70 -10.04
C SER A 117 -18.28 0.22 -9.09
N PHE A 118 -18.02 1.53 -9.12
CA PHE A 118 -18.58 2.46 -8.14
C PHE A 118 -19.14 3.75 -8.76
N ASN A 119 -19.68 3.64 -9.98
CA ASN A 119 -20.41 4.70 -10.67
C ASN A 119 -19.57 5.99 -10.85
N ARG A 120 -18.29 5.85 -11.20
CA ARG A 120 -17.35 6.98 -11.40
C ARG A 120 -17.15 7.86 -10.17
N ARG A 121 -17.41 7.31 -8.98
CA ARG A 121 -17.06 7.95 -7.71
C ARG A 121 -15.72 7.42 -7.24
N SER A 122 -15.05 8.21 -6.42
CA SER A 122 -13.90 7.73 -5.66
C SER A 122 -14.32 6.54 -4.78
N LEU A 123 -13.45 5.54 -4.66
CA LEU A 123 -13.64 4.40 -3.77
C LEU A 123 -13.69 4.82 -2.30
N HIS A 124 -13.16 5.99 -1.94
CA HIS A 124 -13.28 6.60 -0.61
C HIS A 124 -14.45 7.58 -0.46
N HIS A 125 -15.35 7.70 -1.44
CA HIS A 125 -16.44 8.67 -1.34
C HIS A 125 -17.35 8.38 -0.14
N ILE A 126 -17.35 9.28 0.85
CA ILE A 126 -18.21 9.22 2.03
C ILE A 126 -19.58 9.78 1.68
N GLY A 127 -20.61 8.94 1.79
CA GLY A 127 -22.00 9.32 1.53
C GLY A 127 -23.00 8.59 2.42
N HIS A 128 -24.25 8.50 1.95
CA HIS A 128 -25.34 7.81 2.65
C HIS A 128 -25.23 6.29 2.63
N GLY A 129 -24.57 5.71 1.63
CA GLY A 129 -24.30 4.28 1.52
C GLY A 129 -22.81 4.00 1.73
N GLN A 130 -22.49 2.75 2.05
CA GLN A 130 -21.12 2.29 2.22
C GLN A 130 -20.38 2.26 0.88
N ASN A 131 -19.19 2.86 0.85
CA ASN A 131 -18.23 2.68 -0.24
C ASN A 131 -17.58 1.28 -0.18
N PRO A 132 -16.80 0.86 -1.20
CA PRO A 132 -16.21 -0.48 -1.22
C PRO A 132 -15.28 -0.80 -0.05
N TYR A 133 -14.53 0.16 0.47
CA TYR A 133 -13.72 -0.02 1.68
C TYR A 133 -14.60 -0.27 2.90
N GLU A 134 -15.65 0.54 3.10
CA GLU A 134 -16.58 0.38 4.22
C GLU A 134 -17.29 -0.98 4.19
N GLN A 135 -17.66 -1.45 3.00
CA GLN A 135 -18.27 -2.78 2.83
C GLN A 135 -17.27 -3.89 3.17
N ALA A 136 -16.03 -3.80 2.69
CA ALA A 136 -14.98 -4.77 2.99
C ALA A 136 -14.70 -4.85 4.49
N ILE A 137 -14.46 -3.71 5.16
CA ILE A 137 -14.26 -3.61 6.62
C ILE A 137 -15.43 -4.24 7.38
N SER A 138 -16.67 -3.93 6.99
CA SER A 138 -17.85 -4.44 7.68
C SER A 138 -18.02 -5.95 7.55
N ILE A 139 -17.82 -6.50 6.35
CA ILE A 139 -18.05 -7.93 6.11
C ILE A 139 -16.92 -8.77 6.70
N ILE A 140 -15.67 -8.35 6.51
CA ILE A 140 -14.53 -9.08 7.04
C ILE A 140 -14.51 -9.01 8.57
N GLY A 141 -14.91 -7.87 9.15
CA GLY A 141 -15.01 -7.70 10.59
C GLY A 141 -15.97 -8.68 11.23
N LYS A 142 -17.15 -8.91 10.64
CA LYS A 142 -18.11 -9.94 11.13
C LYS A 142 -17.55 -11.36 11.11
N THR A 143 -16.56 -11.62 10.25
CA THR A 143 -16.00 -12.96 10.07
C THR A 143 -14.75 -13.17 10.92
N LEU A 144 -13.81 -12.21 10.87
CA LEU A 144 -12.52 -12.31 11.54
C LEU A 144 -12.60 -11.95 13.03
N SER A 145 -13.57 -11.14 13.47
CA SER A 145 -13.69 -10.77 14.89
C SER A 145 -13.90 -11.97 15.81
N ALA A 146 -14.38 -13.11 15.29
CA ALA A 146 -14.51 -14.33 16.08
C ALA A 146 -13.16 -15.00 16.41
N PHE A 147 -12.09 -14.60 15.71
CA PHE A 147 -10.74 -15.15 15.86
C PHE A 147 -9.75 -14.14 16.48
N ASP A 148 -10.18 -12.90 16.73
CA ASP A 148 -9.35 -11.88 17.36
C ASP A 148 -9.34 -12.05 18.88
N GLU A 149 -8.15 -12.04 19.51
CA GLU A 149 -8.00 -12.41 20.93
C GLU A 149 -8.61 -11.38 21.88
N ASP A 150 -8.34 -10.10 21.63
CA ASP A 150 -8.62 -9.00 22.56
C ASP A 150 -9.54 -7.92 21.99
N ASN A 151 -9.95 -8.06 20.72
CA ASN A 151 -10.72 -7.09 19.96
C ASN A 151 -9.98 -5.75 19.77
N LEU A 152 -8.66 -5.72 19.95
CA LEU A 152 -7.82 -4.53 19.75
C LEU A 152 -7.08 -4.63 18.42
N ILE A 153 -7.48 -3.76 17.49
CA ILE A 153 -7.02 -3.80 16.10
C ILE A 153 -6.11 -2.59 15.82
N PRO A 154 -4.78 -2.77 15.74
CA PRO A 154 -3.89 -1.79 15.13
C PRO A 154 -4.35 -1.44 13.71
N CYS A 155 -4.66 -0.17 13.47
CA CYS A 155 -5.20 0.31 12.21
C CYS A 155 -4.35 1.44 11.64
N PHE A 156 -3.96 1.29 10.38
CA PHE A 156 -3.03 2.19 9.71
C PHE A 156 -3.54 2.60 8.33
N GLY A 157 -3.19 3.81 7.91
CA GLY A 157 -3.32 4.29 6.54
C GLY A 157 -1.96 4.47 5.88
N PHE A 158 -1.91 4.37 4.55
CA PHE A 158 -0.71 4.64 3.75
C PHE A 158 -1.06 5.24 2.39
N GLY A 159 -0.09 5.90 1.74
CA GLY A 159 -0.28 6.42 0.38
C GLY A 159 -0.93 7.81 0.28
N ASP A 160 -1.31 8.41 1.41
CA ASP A 160 -1.74 9.80 1.46
C ASP A 160 -0.52 10.73 1.33
N ALA A 161 -0.77 12.03 1.24
CA ALA A 161 0.32 12.99 1.03
C ALA A 161 1.22 13.22 2.25
N SER A 162 0.90 12.67 3.42
CA SER A 162 1.80 12.65 4.57
C SER A 162 2.78 11.46 4.52
N THR A 163 2.36 10.32 3.96
CA THR A 163 3.13 9.06 3.97
C THR A 163 3.78 8.68 2.65
N HIS A 164 3.16 9.04 1.52
CA HIS A 164 3.56 8.59 0.18
C HIS A 164 3.78 7.05 0.16
N ASP A 165 4.87 6.57 -0.42
CA ASP A 165 5.27 5.16 -0.47
C ASP A 165 6.34 4.78 0.56
N GLN A 166 6.57 5.61 1.59
CA GLN A 166 7.66 5.42 2.56
C GLN A 166 7.17 5.06 3.97
N ASP A 167 6.01 5.55 4.38
CA ASP A 167 5.54 5.44 5.77
C ASP A 167 4.08 4.95 5.86
N VAL A 168 3.64 4.71 7.09
CA VAL A 168 2.23 4.55 7.46
C VAL A 168 1.86 5.59 8.51
N PHE A 169 0.57 5.89 8.66
CA PHE A 169 0.05 6.66 9.79
C PHE A 169 -0.97 5.84 10.57
N SER A 170 -0.93 5.93 11.89
CA SER A 170 -1.88 5.27 12.79
C SER A 170 -3.22 6.01 12.77
N PHE A 171 -4.33 5.27 12.85
CA PHE A 171 -5.69 5.82 12.87
C PHE A 171 -5.95 6.71 14.09
N TYR A 172 -5.34 6.36 15.22
CA TYR A 172 -5.28 7.17 16.42
C TYR A 172 -3.85 7.62 16.73
N PRO A 173 -3.67 8.78 17.39
CA PRO A 173 -2.38 9.17 17.94
C PRO A 173 -1.84 8.14 18.95
N ASP A 174 -0.53 8.16 19.18
CA ASP A 174 0.16 7.32 20.17
C ASP A 174 -0.04 5.80 19.97
N ASP A 175 -0.32 5.38 18.74
CA ASP A 175 -0.51 3.97 18.32
C ASP A 175 -1.62 3.25 19.10
N ILE A 176 -2.67 3.97 19.49
CA ILE A 176 -3.86 3.38 20.12
C ILE A 176 -4.61 2.51 19.11
N CYS A 177 -4.86 1.26 19.48
CA CYS A 177 -5.65 0.31 18.69
C CYS A 177 -7.15 0.69 18.67
N CYS A 178 -7.83 0.36 17.58
CA CYS A 178 -9.29 0.41 17.52
C CYS A 178 -9.90 -0.77 18.29
N ASN A 179 -10.96 -0.53 19.04
CA ASN A 179 -11.76 -1.54 19.73
C ASN A 179 -12.77 -2.15 18.75
N GLY A 180 -12.32 -3.15 17.99
CA GLY A 180 -13.09 -3.89 17.01
C GLY A 180 -13.36 -3.12 15.72
N PHE A 181 -13.88 -3.83 14.73
CA PHE A 181 -14.15 -3.30 13.38
C PHE A 181 -15.20 -2.18 13.34
N GLU A 182 -16.04 -2.05 14.36
CA GLU A 182 -16.97 -0.93 14.49
C GLU A 182 -16.23 0.40 14.68
N GLU A 183 -15.17 0.42 15.50
CA GLU A 183 -14.33 1.60 15.69
C GLU A 183 -13.43 1.83 14.48
N VAL A 184 -12.92 0.77 13.84
CA VAL A 184 -12.20 0.89 12.55
C VAL A 184 -13.05 1.62 11.50
N LEU A 185 -14.31 1.22 11.34
CA LEU A 185 -15.23 1.83 10.38
C LEU A 185 -15.58 3.28 10.75
N THR A 186 -15.79 3.55 12.04
CA THR A 186 -16.07 4.90 12.54
C THR A 186 -14.89 5.82 12.25
N GLN A 187 -13.69 5.42 12.65
CA GLN A 187 -12.48 6.21 12.48
C GLN A 187 -12.12 6.39 11.00
N TYR A 188 -12.30 5.36 10.17
CA TYR A 188 -12.16 5.47 8.71
C TYR A 188 -13.02 6.62 8.14
N ARG A 189 -14.30 6.69 8.54
CA ARG A 189 -15.22 7.75 8.07
C ARG A 189 -14.82 9.14 8.56
N GLU A 190 -14.19 9.24 9.74
CA GLU A 190 -13.72 10.50 10.31
C GLU A 190 -12.47 11.02 9.61
N ILE A 191 -11.49 10.16 9.32
CA ILE A 191 -10.20 10.59 8.76
C ILE A 191 -10.30 10.88 7.25
N VAL A 192 -11.05 10.10 6.49
CA VAL A 192 -11.09 10.17 5.01
C VAL A 192 -11.32 11.59 4.48
N PRO A 193 -12.28 12.39 4.98
CA PRO A 193 -12.51 13.75 4.48
C PRO A 193 -11.34 14.73 4.71
N SER A 194 -10.44 14.42 5.63
CA SER A 194 -9.27 15.25 5.96
C SER A 194 -7.99 14.86 5.22
N LEU A 195 -7.97 13.67 4.61
CA LEU A 195 -6.80 13.15 3.91
C LEU A 195 -6.66 13.78 2.52
N ARG A 196 -5.39 13.98 2.11
CA ARG A 196 -5.05 14.31 0.73
C ARG A 196 -4.47 13.06 0.08
N LEU A 197 -5.28 12.37 -0.73
CA LEU A 197 -4.84 11.17 -1.45
C LEU A 197 -3.64 11.48 -2.36
N ALA A 198 -2.62 10.61 -2.35
CA ALA A 198 -1.37 10.85 -3.07
C ALA A 198 -0.79 9.55 -3.67
N GLY A 199 0.50 9.29 -3.45
CA GLY A 199 1.24 8.16 -3.99
C GLY A 199 2.75 8.46 -3.97
N PRO A 200 3.61 7.60 -4.50
CA PRO A 200 3.33 6.30 -5.14
C PRO A 200 2.67 5.27 -4.22
N THR A 201 2.27 4.13 -4.77
CA THR A 201 1.66 3.02 -4.06
C THR A 201 2.68 1.90 -3.86
N SER A 202 2.97 1.56 -2.61
CA SER A 202 3.81 0.43 -2.17
C SER A 202 3.18 -0.19 -0.92
N PHE A 203 3.17 -1.53 -0.80
CA PHE A 203 2.73 -2.20 0.43
C PHE A 203 3.87 -2.46 1.41
N ALA A 204 5.11 -2.17 1.03
CA ALA A 204 6.26 -2.38 1.91
C ALA A 204 6.09 -1.71 3.29
N PRO A 205 5.70 -0.41 3.41
CA PRO A 205 5.60 0.23 4.71
C PRO A 205 4.60 -0.43 5.66
N ILE A 206 3.45 -0.89 5.13
CA ILE A 206 2.43 -1.54 5.96
C ILE A 206 2.80 -2.98 6.34
N ILE A 207 3.49 -3.71 5.46
CA ILE A 207 4.00 -5.05 5.75
C ILE A 207 5.14 -4.98 6.78
N GLU A 208 6.03 -4.00 6.67
CA GLU A 208 7.11 -3.73 7.62
C GLU A 208 6.56 -3.32 9.00
N MET A 209 5.51 -2.48 9.04
CA MET A 209 4.81 -2.14 10.27
C MET A 209 4.20 -3.39 10.92
N ALA A 210 3.52 -4.23 10.15
CA ALA A 210 2.94 -5.46 10.68
C ALA A 210 4.01 -6.41 11.24
N THR A 211 5.13 -6.56 10.52
CA THR A 211 6.28 -7.34 10.98
C THR A 211 6.82 -6.82 12.32
N THR A 212 6.93 -5.49 12.45
CA THR A 212 7.34 -4.83 13.71
C THR A 212 6.38 -5.13 14.86
N ILE A 213 5.07 -5.18 14.60
CA ILE A 213 4.07 -5.54 15.60
C ILE A 213 4.23 -7.00 16.04
N VAL A 214 4.43 -7.92 15.07
CA VAL A 214 4.69 -9.33 15.36
C VAL A 214 5.93 -9.49 16.24
N GLU A 215 7.02 -8.80 15.94
CA GLU A 215 8.24 -8.81 16.77
C GLU A 215 7.97 -8.32 18.20
N LYS A 216 7.27 -7.18 18.34
CA LYS A 216 6.93 -6.59 19.65
C LYS A 216 6.00 -7.47 20.48
N SER A 217 5.14 -8.26 19.84
CA SER A 217 4.27 -9.23 20.50
C SER A 217 5.03 -10.47 21.02
N GLY A 218 6.31 -10.60 20.70
CA GLY A 218 7.11 -11.79 21.02
C GLY A 218 6.88 -12.95 20.05
N GLY A 219 6.45 -12.68 18.81
CA GLY A 219 6.20 -13.71 17.80
C GLY A 219 4.81 -14.35 17.88
N GLN A 220 3.80 -13.64 18.39
CA GLN A 220 2.42 -14.12 18.31
C GLN A 220 1.94 -14.11 16.85
N TYR A 221 1.01 -15.01 16.52
CA TYR A 221 0.45 -15.09 15.17
C TYR A 221 -0.44 -13.88 14.86
N HIS A 222 -0.17 -13.23 13.72
CA HIS A 222 -0.96 -12.10 13.24
C HIS A 222 -1.48 -12.32 11.83
N VAL A 223 -2.63 -11.72 11.54
CA VAL A 223 -3.15 -11.58 10.18
C VAL A 223 -3.20 -10.09 9.83
N LEU A 224 -2.40 -9.68 8.85
CA LEU A 224 -2.47 -8.35 8.25
C LEU A 224 -3.52 -8.34 7.15
N LEU A 225 -4.56 -7.54 7.34
CA LEU A 225 -5.56 -7.22 6.33
C LEU A 225 -5.20 -5.92 5.62
N ILE A 226 -4.85 -5.99 4.34
CA ILE A 226 -4.66 -4.81 3.48
C ILE A 226 -5.90 -4.63 2.61
N ILE A 227 -6.53 -3.46 2.64
CA ILE A 227 -7.62 -3.11 1.72
C ILE A 227 -7.10 -2.07 0.73
N ALA A 228 -7.07 -2.41 -0.55
CA ALA A 228 -6.45 -1.59 -1.59
C ALA A 228 -7.11 -1.72 -2.96
N ASP A 229 -6.82 -0.77 -3.86
CA ASP A 229 -7.34 -0.77 -5.23
C ASP A 229 -6.44 -1.49 -6.27
N GLY A 230 -5.33 -2.07 -5.78
CA GLY A 230 -4.42 -2.90 -6.53
C GLY A 230 -3.44 -2.14 -7.43
N GLN A 231 -3.41 -0.81 -7.38
CA GLN A 231 -2.55 0.00 -8.27
C GLN A 231 -1.15 0.24 -7.69
N VAL A 232 -0.39 -0.83 -7.41
CA VAL A 232 1.04 -0.69 -7.08
C VAL A 232 1.75 0.03 -8.22
N THR A 233 2.52 1.08 -7.89
CA THR A 233 3.00 2.02 -8.92
C THR A 233 4.01 1.35 -9.84
N ARG A 234 3.71 1.34 -11.14
CA ARG A 234 4.69 0.98 -12.19
C ARG A 234 5.33 2.26 -12.74
N SER A 235 6.65 2.28 -12.93
CA SER A 235 7.28 3.42 -13.60
C SER A 235 6.96 3.38 -15.09
N VAL A 236 6.81 4.56 -15.71
CA VAL A 236 6.65 4.69 -17.17
C VAL A 236 7.90 4.24 -17.93
N ASP A 237 9.05 4.21 -17.25
CA ASP A 237 10.33 3.76 -17.79
C ASP A 237 10.57 2.25 -17.56
N THR A 238 9.66 1.55 -16.87
CA THR A 238 9.80 0.11 -16.62
C THR A 238 9.63 -0.65 -17.93
N GLN A 239 10.68 -1.30 -18.40
CA GLN A 239 10.60 -2.15 -19.59
C GLN A 239 9.63 -3.32 -19.35
N HIS A 240 9.03 -3.83 -20.42
CA HIS A 240 8.14 -4.99 -20.34
C HIS A 240 8.85 -6.15 -19.62
N GLY A 241 8.28 -6.61 -18.51
CA GLY A 241 8.82 -7.70 -17.68
C GLY A 241 9.81 -7.28 -16.58
N GLN A 242 10.07 -5.98 -16.39
CA GLN A 242 10.81 -5.49 -15.22
C GLN A 242 9.86 -4.99 -14.13
N LEU A 243 10.32 -5.07 -12.88
CA LEU A 243 9.61 -4.54 -11.73
C LEU A 243 9.98 -3.06 -11.50
N SER A 244 9.01 -2.26 -11.04
CA SER A 244 9.25 -0.92 -10.51
C SER A 244 9.93 -0.99 -9.14
N SER A 245 10.41 0.15 -8.64
CA SER A 245 10.94 0.23 -7.27
C SER A 245 9.90 -0.13 -6.21
N GLN A 246 8.63 0.24 -6.41
CA GLN A 246 7.54 -0.03 -5.46
C GLN A 246 7.13 -1.51 -5.50
N GLU A 247 7.08 -2.10 -6.69
CA GLU A 247 6.82 -3.53 -6.88
C GLU A 247 7.92 -4.36 -6.22
N GLN A 248 9.20 -4.03 -6.48
CA GLN A 248 10.34 -4.73 -5.90
C GLN A 248 10.33 -4.63 -4.37
N LYS A 249 10.16 -3.43 -3.80
CA LYS A 249 10.07 -3.24 -2.35
C LYS A 249 8.93 -4.03 -1.73
N THR A 250 7.77 -4.07 -2.40
CA THR A 250 6.62 -4.84 -1.94
C THR A 250 6.93 -6.34 -1.92
N ILE A 251 7.54 -6.87 -2.98
CA ILE A 251 7.97 -8.28 -3.04
C ILE A 251 8.99 -8.58 -1.94
N ASP A 252 10.00 -7.73 -1.77
CA ASP A 252 11.04 -7.91 -0.76
C ASP A 252 10.43 -7.91 0.65
N ALA A 253 9.47 -7.03 0.93
CA ALA A 253 8.75 -7.00 2.20
C ALA A 253 7.89 -8.26 2.43
N ILE A 254 7.22 -8.79 1.40
CA ILE A 254 6.46 -10.06 1.51
C ILE A 254 7.41 -11.22 1.82
N VAL A 255 8.55 -11.30 1.12
CA VAL A 255 9.57 -12.33 1.35
C VAL A 255 10.10 -12.24 2.77
N GLN A 256 10.45 -11.04 3.24
CA GLN A 256 10.93 -10.85 4.61
C GLN A 256 9.85 -11.21 5.65
N ALA A 257 8.60 -10.80 5.42
CA ALA A 257 7.48 -11.12 6.31
C ALA A 257 7.23 -12.64 6.44
N SER A 258 7.63 -13.45 5.46
CA SER A 258 7.50 -14.92 5.53
C SER A 258 8.43 -15.58 6.56
N GLU A 259 9.38 -14.83 7.13
CA GLU A 259 10.20 -15.29 8.26
C GLU A 259 9.51 -15.10 9.62
N PHE A 260 8.32 -14.47 9.64
CA PHE A 260 7.54 -14.18 10.83
C PHE A 260 6.22 -14.97 10.84
N PRO A 261 5.59 -15.17 12.01
CA PRO A 261 4.26 -15.75 12.10
C PRO A 261 3.17 -14.74 11.67
N LEU A 262 3.26 -14.30 10.41
CA LEU A 262 2.43 -13.27 9.81
C LEU A 262 1.83 -13.78 8.49
N SER A 263 0.51 -13.74 8.41
CA SER A 263 -0.25 -13.96 7.17
C SER A 263 -0.80 -12.65 6.66
N ILE A 264 -0.78 -12.45 5.34
CA ILE A 264 -1.22 -11.23 4.68
C ILE A 264 -2.43 -11.55 3.81
N ILE A 265 -3.54 -10.85 4.03
CA ILE A 265 -4.72 -10.90 3.17
C ILE A 265 -4.85 -9.56 2.47
N LEU A 266 -4.76 -9.55 1.14
CA LEU A 266 -5.04 -8.39 0.33
C LEU A 266 -6.47 -8.45 -0.22
N VAL A 267 -7.31 -7.52 0.23
CA VAL A 267 -8.68 -7.34 -0.26
C VAL A 267 -8.72 -6.27 -1.33
N GLY A 268 -8.92 -6.71 -2.58
CA GLY A 268 -8.99 -5.87 -3.76
C GLY A 268 -10.35 -5.22 -3.97
N VAL A 269 -10.43 -3.90 -3.78
CA VAL A 269 -11.63 -3.09 -4.05
C VAL A 269 -11.49 -2.26 -5.33
N GLY A 270 -12.57 -2.04 -6.05
CA GLY A 270 -12.55 -1.29 -7.31
C GLY A 270 -12.27 -2.11 -8.57
N ASP A 271 -11.89 -1.40 -9.63
CA ASP A 271 -11.86 -1.88 -11.01
C ASP A 271 -10.64 -2.74 -11.37
N GLY A 272 -9.61 -2.78 -10.52
CA GLY A 272 -8.29 -3.32 -10.85
C GLY A 272 -7.53 -2.47 -11.89
N PRO A 273 -6.59 -3.05 -12.67
CA PRO A 273 -6.36 -4.49 -12.86
C PRO A 273 -5.74 -5.20 -11.65
N TRP A 274 -5.90 -6.54 -11.61
CA TRP A 274 -5.51 -7.39 -10.47
C TRP A 274 -4.38 -8.38 -10.80
N ASP A 275 -3.79 -8.31 -12.00
CA ASP A 275 -2.84 -9.32 -12.48
C ASP A 275 -1.61 -9.46 -11.56
N MET A 276 -1.09 -8.33 -11.08
CA MET A 276 0.05 -8.33 -10.15
C MET A 276 -0.31 -8.90 -8.78
N MET A 277 -1.53 -8.65 -8.29
CA MET A 277 -1.95 -9.16 -6.99
C MET A 277 -2.07 -10.69 -7.02
N LYS A 278 -2.50 -11.25 -8.16
CA LYS A 278 -2.47 -12.69 -8.43
C LYS A 278 -1.06 -13.25 -8.59
N GLU A 279 -0.12 -12.43 -9.06
CA GLU A 279 1.29 -12.82 -9.13
C GLU A 279 1.91 -12.93 -7.72
N PHE A 280 1.57 -12.01 -6.82
CA PHE A 280 2.02 -12.06 -5.42
C PHE A 280 1.44 -13.25 -4.64
N ASP A 281 0.19 -13.61 -4.93
CA ASP A 281 -0.52 -14.78 -4.39
C ASP A 281 0.28 -16.07 -4.65
N ASP A 282 0.54 -16.39 -5.92
CA ASP A 282 1.00 -17.72 -6.32
C ASP A 282 2.51 -17.81 -6.62
N ASN A 283 3.19 -16.70 -6.93
CA ASN A 283 4.46 -16.72 -7.68
C ASN A 283 5.59 -15.88 -7.06
N ILE A 284 5.72 -15.87 -5.73
CA ILE A 284 6.90 -15.33 -5.04
C ILE A 284 7.82 -16.49 -4.64
N PRO A 285 8.92 -16.80 -5.37
CA PRO A 285 9.70 -18.03 -5.14
C PRO A 285 10.59 -18.00 -3.90
N ALA A 286 10.91 -16.82 -3.37
CA ALA A 286 11.89 -16.64 -2.32
C ALA A 286 11.30 -16.67 -0.89
N ARG A 287 9.96 -16.64 -0.75
CA ARG A 287 9.28 -16.70 0.56
C ARG A 287 9.44 -18.07 1.21
N ALA A 288 9.55 -18.11 2.55
CA ALA A 288 9.73 -19.34 3.33
C ALA A 288 8.47 -20.22 3.37
N PHE A 289 7.29 -19.60 3.31
CA PHE A 289 5.99 -20.23 3.08
C PHE A 289 5.09 -19.23 2.35
N ASP A 290 4.02 -19.74 1.75
CA ASP A 290 2.99 -18.93 1.13
C ASP A 290 2.22 -18.13 2.19
N ASN A 291 2.58 -16.86 2.37
CA ASN A 291 2.07 -15.98 3.42
C ASN A 291 1.16 -14.85 2.88
N PHE A 292 0.72 -14.91 1.62
CA PHE A 292 -0.01 -13.83 0.97
C PHE A 292 -1.20 -14.38 0.19
N GLN A 293 -2.41 -13.96 0.58
CA GLN A 293 -3.68 -14.33 -0.05
C GLN A 293 -4.33 -13.10 -0.72
N PHE A 294 -4.64 -13.17 -2.02
CA PHE A 294 -5.39 -12.13 -2.73
C PHE A 294 -6.88 -12.46 -2.87
N VAL A 295 -7.74 -11.51 -2.53
CA VAL A 295 -9.20 -11.62 -2.68
C VAL A 295 -9.77 -10.48 -3.51
N ASN A 296 -10.32 -10.78 -4.68
CA ASN A 296 -11.03 -9.80 -5.50
C ASN A 296 -12.45 -9.56 -4.97
N PHE A 297 -12.56 -8.68 -3.97
CA PHE A 297 -13.82 -8.33 -3.32
C PHE A 297 -14.87 -7.82 -4.32
N THR A 298 -14.46 -6.95 -5.24
CA THR A 298 -15.37 -6.35 -6.22
C THR A 298 -15.98 -7.40 -7.14
N GLU A 299 -15.19 -8.38 -7.59
CA GLU A 299 -15.67 -9.48 -8.40
C GLU A 299 -16.71 -10.32 -7.65
N ILE A 300 -16.43 -10.71 -6.40
CA ILE A 300 -17.38 -11.48 -5.57
C ILE A 300 -18.68 -10.69 -5.36
N MET A 301 -18.57 -9.41 -5.00
CA MET A 301 -19.73 -8.57 -4.75
C MET A 301 -20.55 -8.27 -6.00
N SER A 302 -19.96 -8.39 -7.20
CA SER A 302 -20.65 -8.21 -8.48
C SER A 302 -21.49 -9.41 -8.93
N LYS A 303 -21.29 -10.60 -8.33
CA LYS A 303 -21.98 -11.84 -8.75
C LYS A 303 -23.51 -11.70 -8.62
N ASN A 304 -24.25 -12.38 -9.49
CA ASN A 304 -25.72 -12.39 -9.40
C ASN A 304 -26.20 -13.40 -8.37
N MET A 305 -26.04 -13.07 -7.10
CA MET A 305 -26.51 -13.86 -5.96
C MET A 305 -26.92 -12.97 -4.79
N ASP A 306 -27.61 -13.56 -3.83
CA ASP A 306 -28.05 -12.97 -2.58
C ASP A 306 -26.86 -12.51 -1.71
N LEU A 307 -27.05 -11.38 -1.01
CA LEU A 307 -25.97 -10.68 -0.29
C LEU A 307 -25.28 -11.57 0.74
N SER A 308 -26.04 -12.33 1.54
CA SER A 308 -25.48 -13.25 2.54
C SER A 308 -24.54 -14.29 1.94
N ARG A 309 -24.83 -14.77 0.71
CA ARG A 309 -23.96 -15.71 0.00
C ARG A 309 -22.69 -15.03 -0.50
N LYS A 310 -22.76 -13.79 -0.97
CA LYS A 310 -21.58 -12.99 -1.35
C LYS A 310 -20.67 -12.76 -0.15
N GLU A 311 -21.26 -12.37 0.98
CA GLU A 311 -20.54 -12.15 2.23
C GLU A 311 -19.82 -13.44 2.67
N THR A 312 -20.53 -14.58 2.63
CA THR A 312 -19.96 -15.90 2.95
C THR A 312 -18.85 -16.29 1.99
N GLU A 313 -19.02 -16.05 0.68
CA GLU A 313 -18.02 -16.37 -0.33
C GLU A 313 -16.75 -15.50 -0.18
N PHE A 314 -16.91 -14.21 0.11
CA PHE A 314 -15.80 -13.31 0.39
C PHE A 314 -15.05 -13.72 1.66
N ALA A 315 -15.78 -14.00 2.73
CA ALA A 315 -15.21 -14.47 3.98
C ALA A 315 -14.42 -15.77 3.81
N LEU A 316 -14.96 -16.73 3.05
CA LEU A 316 -14.29 -17.99 2.74
C LEU A 316 -13.03 -17.77 1.91
N ALA A 317 -13.08 -16.90 0.89
CA ALA A 317 -11.94 -16.59 0.05
C ALA A 317 -10.80 -15.89 0.84
N ALA A 318 -11.14 -15.01 1.80
CA ALA A 318 -10.15 -14.36 2.65
C ALA A 318 -9.46 -15.32 3.62
N LEU A 319 -10.20 -16.31 4.12
CA LEU A 319 -9.69 -17.25 5.12
C LEU A 319 -9.09 -18.53 4.53
N MET A 320 -9.12 -18.69 3.20
CA MET A 320 -8.82 -19.96 2.53
C MET A 320 -7.44 -20.53 2.90
N GLU A 321 -6.43 -19.68 2.98
CA GLU A 321 -5.04 -20.11 3.21
C GLU A 321 -4.61 -20.07 4.68
N ILE A 322 -5.33 -19.33 5.52
CA ILE A 322 -4.97 -19.06 6.92
C ILE A 322 -4.70 -20.34 7.72
N PRO A 323 -5.49 -21.44 7.60
CA PRO A 323 -5.19 -22.67 8.33
C PRO A 323 -3.86 -23.33 7.93
N SER A 324 -3.51 -23.25 6.64
CA SER A 324 -2.27 -23.82 6.11
C SER A 324 -1.08 -22.93 6.46
N GLN A 325 -1.25 -21.61 6.36
CA GLN A 325 -0.28 -20.61 6.78
C GLN A 325 0.07 -20.75 8.26
N TYR A 326 -0.92 -20.81 9.14
CA TYR A 326 -0.71 -21.02 10.57
C TYR A 326 0.04 -22.33 10.87
N LYS A 327 -0.27 -23.42 10.17
CA LYS A 327 0.50 -24.67 10.32
C LYS A 327 1.94 -24.53 9.85
N ALA A 328 2.18 -23.76 8.79
CA ALA A 328 3.54 -23.50 8.31
C ALA A 328 4.36 -22.75 9.37
N THR A 329 3.79 -21.78 10.08
CA THR A 329 4.51 -21.04 11.14
C THR A 329 4.91 -21.95 12.30
N LEU A 330 4.05 -22.90 12.68
CA LEU A 330 4.34 -23.95 13.66
C LEU A 330 5.46 -24.89 13.17
N GLU A 331 5.35 -25.41 11.94
CA GLU A 331 6.31 -26.38 11.38
C GLU A 331 7.69 -25.74 11.10
N LEU A 332 7.75 -24.44 10.79
CA LEU A 332 8.99 -23.68 10.60
C LEU A 332 9.66 -23.27 11.93
N GLY A 333 8.95 -23.38 13.04
CA GLY A 333 9.41 -22.99 14.38
C GLY A 333 9.58 -21.48 14.53
N ILE A 334 8.71 -20.69 13.88
CA ILE A 334 8.73 -19.22 13.91
C ILE A 334 7.61 -18.62 14.76
N LEU A 335 6.65 -19.44 15.21
CA LEU A 335 5.67 -19.04 16.21
C LEU A 335 6.34 -18.95 17.60
N GLY A 336 6.15 -17.83 18.29
CA GLY A 336 6.72 -17.53 19.62
C GLY A 336 6.10 -18.26 20.79
#